data_AF-A0A7C1F8L2-F1
#
_entry.id   AF-A0A7C1F8L2-F1
#
_cell.length_a   1.000
_cell.length_b   1.000
_cell.length_c   1.000
_cell.angle_alpha   90.00
_cell.angle_beta   90.00
_cell.angle_gamma   90.00
#
_symmetry.space_group_name_H-M   'P 1'
#
loop_
_entity.id
_entity.type
_entity.pdbx_description
1 polymer ?
#
loop_
_entity_poly.entity_id
_entity_poly.type
_entity_poly.pdbx_seq_one_letter_code
_entity_poly.pdbx_strand_id
1 'polypeptide(L)' 'DLRRYGAVPHSGFGLGVERTVAWICGLDHLREAIAFPRTLGRLYP' A
#
# COMPACT_ATOMS: atom_id res chain seq x y z
N ASP A 1 5.62 9.19 -24.12
CA ASP A 1 4.45 9.90 -24.66
C ASP A 1 3.93 10.97 -23.70
N LEU A 2 3.47 10.57 -22.50
CA LEU A 2 2.89 11.46 -21.46
C LEU A 2 3.65 12.75 -21.09
N ARG A 3 4.97 12.83 -21.29
CA ARG A 3 5.78 14.01 -20.92
C ARG A 3 6.36 14.75 -22.14
N ARG A 4 5.90 14.44 -23.35
CA ARG A 4 6.52 14.88 -24.61
C ARG A 4 6.30 16.37 -24.93
N TYR A 5 5.20 16.97 -24.49
CA TYR A 5 4.82 18.35 -24.83
C TYR A 5 4.84 19.29 -23.61
N GLY A 6 5.87 19.17 -22.77
CA GLY A 6 6.01 19.96 -21.55
C GLY A 6 5.25 19.33 -20.39
N ALA A 7 5.99 18.67 -19.49
CA ALA A 7 5.44 18.20 -18.22
C ALA A 7 5.69 19.27 -17.15
N VAL A 8 4.66 19.59 -16.37
CA VAL A 8 4.81 20.47 -15.21
C VAL A 8 5.65 19.78 -14.12
N PRO A 9 6.42 20.53 -13.31
CA PRO A 9 7.03 19.99 -12.11
C PRO A 9 5.95 19.37 -11.21
N HIS A 10 6.09 18.10 -10.88
CA HIS A 10 5.15 17.36 -10.04
C HIS A 10 5.90 16.52 -9.02
N SER A 11 5.27 16.34 -7.87
CA SER A 11 5.70 15.43 -6.81
C SER A 11 4.55 14.51 -6.44
N GLY A 12 4.84 13.41 -5.76
CA GLY A 12 3.83 12.49 -5.26
C GLY A 12 4.28 11.84 -3.97
N PHE A 13 3.31 11.28 -3.24
CA PHE A 13 3.57 10.42 -2.09
C PHE A 13 2.71 9.16 -2.20
N GLY A 14 3.13 8.11 -1.50
CA GLY A 14 2.40 6.86 -1.41
C GLY A 14 2.13 6.52 0.05
N LEU A 15 0.97 5.95 0.32
CA LEU A 15 0.57 5.49 1.64
C LEU A 15 -0.05 4.10 1.51
N GLY A 16 0.44 3.15 2.30
CA GLY A 16 -0.15 1.81 2.37
C GLY A 16 -1.32 1.81 3.34
N VAL A 17 -2.53 1.46 2.87
CA VAL A 17 -3.76 1.49 3.67
C VAL A 17 -3.63 0.55 4.86
N GLU A 18 -3.24 -0.70 4.60
CA GLU A 18 -3.06 -1.75 5.59
C GLU A 18 -2.05 -1.33 6.67
N ARG A 19 -0.96 -0.67 6.25
CA ARG A 19 0.10 -0.22 7.15
C ARG A 19 -0.34 0.98 8.00
N THR A 20 -1.15 1.86 7.40
CA THR A 20 -1.74 3.00 8.10
C THR A 20 -2.72 2.51 9.16
N VAL A 21 -3.56 1.54 8.83
CA VAL A 21 -4.50 0.91 9.77
C VAL A 21 -3.73 0.20 10.89
N ALA A 22 -2.73 -0.62 10.56
CA ALA A 22 -1.92 -1.31 11.58
C ALA A 22 -1.24 -0.34 12.55
N TRP A 23 -0.76 0.81 12.05
CA TRP A 23 -0.17 1.85 12.91
C TRP A 23 -1.20 2.53 13.82
N ILE A 24 -2.35 2.95 13.27
CA ILE A 24 -3.41 3.63 14.05
C ILE A 24 -4.00 2.68 15.10
N CYS A 25 -4.18 1.41 14.76
CA CYS A 25 -4.77 0.39 15.62
C CYS A 25 -3.75 -0.31 16.54
N GLY A 26 -2.45 -0.04 16.39
CA GLY A 26 -1.39 -0.66 17.20
C GLY A 26 -1.27 -2.18 17.01
N LEU A 27 -1.48 -2.67 15.79
CA LEU A 27 -1.43 -4.10 15.48
C LEU A 27 0.03 -4.59 15.37
N ASP A 28 0.32 -5.75 15.97
CA ASP A 28 1.67 -6.34 15.94
C ASP A 28 2.04 -6.82 14.53
N HIS A 29 1.09 -7.36 13.76
CA HIS A 29 1.33 -7.80 12.40
C HIS A 29 0.34 -7.19 11.38
N LEU A 30 0.87 -6.68 10.27
CA LEU A 30 0.10 -6.17 9.11
C LEU A 30 -1.00 -7.13 8.57
N ARG A 31 -0.87 -8.44 8.78
CA ARG A 31 -1.83 -9.44 8.29
C ARG A 31 -3.20 -9.26 8.96
N GLU A 32 -3.20 -8.75 10.18
CA GLU A 32 -4.41 -8.52 10.98
C GLU A 32 -5.25 -7.37 10.41
N ALA A 33 -4.63 -6.47 9.63
CA ALA A 33 -5.32 -5.40 8.91
C ALA A 33 -5.85 -5.83 7.52
N ILE A 34 -5.66 -7.09 7.11
CA ILE A 34 -5.99 -7.58 5.76
C ILE A 34 -6.95 -8.78 5.87
N ALA A 35 -8.12 -8.68 5.23
CA ALA A 35 -9.12 -9.76 5.27
C ALA A 35 -8.60 -11.09 4.66
N PHE A 36 -7.90 -11.01 3.52
CA PHE A 36 -7.32 -12.17 2.83
C PHE A 36 -5.84 -11.91 2.50
N PRO A 37 -4.93 -12.06 3.47
CA PRO A 37 -3.53 -11.69 3.29
C PRO A 37 -2.85 -12.63 2.29
N ARG A 38 -2.28 -12.03 1.24
CA ARG A 38 -1.44 -12.73 0.27
C ARG A 38 0.00 -12.74 0.76
N THR A 39 0.56 -13.94 0.90
CA THR A 39 1.96 -14.12 1.31
C THR A 39 2.59 -15.23 0.48
N LEU A 40 3.93 -15.32 0.48
CA LEU A 40 4.63 -16.37 -0.29
C LEU A 40 4.13 -17.79 0.06
N GLY A 41 3.69 -18.02 1.30
CA GLY A 41 3.13 -19.29 1.75
C GLY A 41 1.60 -19.42 1.67
N ARG A 42 0.87 -18.38 1.24
CA ARG A 42 -0.60 -18.39 1.18
C ARG A 42 -1.10 -17.57 -0.02
N LEU A 43 -1.56 -18.29 -1.04
CA LEU A 43 -2.05 -17.74 -2.31
C LEU A 43 -3.59 -17.76 -2.44
N TYR A 44 -4.27 -18.66 -1.74
CA TYR A 44 -5.73 -18.79 -1.74
C TYR A 44 -6.30 -18.59 -0.32
N PRO A 45 -7.55 -18.12 -0.19
CA PRO A 45 -8.24 -18.05 1.10
C PRO A 45 -8.18 -19.39 1.84
#